data_AF-A0A1Q5DVT1-F1
#
_entry.id   AF-A0A1Q5DVT1-F1
#
_cell.length_a   1.000
_cell.length_b   1.000
_cell.length_c   1.000
_cell.angle_alpha   90.00
_cell.angle_beta   90.00
_cell.angle_gamma   90.00
#
_symmetry.space_group_name_H-M   'P 1'
#
loop_
_entity.id
_entity.type
_entity.pdbx_description
1 polymer ?
#
loop_
_entity_poly.entity_id
_entity_poly.type
_entity_poly.pdbx_seq_one_letter_code
_entity_poly.pdbx_strand_id
1 'polypeptide(L)'
;MLISPLPGTNRENLLESLRSLATTVGNLWTSGPRETLELALKYLEWANDAVELLDGQISPQDIDRLVLTRRHEQIMSNIAVLAAPDTARFSNGLIHLELRQRAKAFETAVATLQMAIADRLIGVSNLVFDTTVYIKHPEKLEEIDFGKLVDDHDAQLNLVVPMVVLDELDRLKESSNRDTRWRAGYSLAVIDRLFPSPRRQYGLLQKGGDFGGRVSMEILYDPRGHVRLPDADDEIVDRTAAFEPLAGDTTLFTYDTGMSMRGRQAMLIVRKLTRPLEDEPTEEAAGTSRRAQRRQKREEREGAGPAEMPAEGS
;
A
#
# COMPACT_ATOMS: atom_id res chain seq x y z
N MET A 1 -7.85 2.29 -16.25
CA MET A 1 -7.06 1.10 -15.87
C MET A 1 -6.09 1.61 -14.84
N LEU A 2 -6.07 1.01 -13.66
CA LEU A 2 -5.10 1.42 -12.62
C LEU A 2 -3.75 0.86 -13.04
N ILE A 3 -2.75 1.73 -13.19
CA ILE A 3 -1.35 1.33 -13.30
C ILE A 3 -0.78 1.37 -11.89
N SER A 4 0.09 0.40 -11.57
CA SER A 4 0.86 0.37 -10.34
C SER A 4 2.30 0.79 -10.64
N PRO A 5 2.68 2.06 -10.38
CA PRO A 5 4.07 2.49 -10.48
C PRO A 5 4.94 1.70 -9.50
N LEU A 6 6.19 1.44 -9.87
CA LEU A 6 7.14 0.84 -8.96
C LEU A 6 7.65 1.88 -7.93
N PRO A 7 8.05 1.46 -6.72
CA PRO A 7 8.63 2.35 -5.72
C PRO A 7 9.79 3.19 -6.28
N GLY A 8 9.83 4.48 -5.96
CA GLY A 8 10.85 5.41 -6.46
C GLY A 8 10.66 5.89 -7.91
N THR A 9 9.58 5.48 -8.59
CA THR A 9 9.24 5.98 -9.93
C THR A 9 8.80 7.44 -9.86
N ASN A 10 9.41 8.30 -10.68
CA ASN A 10 8.94 9.68 -10.83
C ASN A 10 7.62 9.70 -11.62
N ARG A 11 6.53 10.08 -10.93
CA ARG A 11 5.17 10.15 -11.51
C ARG A 11 5.02 11.07 -12.71
N GLU A 12 5.78 12.16 -12.80
CA GLU A 12 5.72 13.09 -13.92
C GLU A 12 6.36 12.48 -15.17
N ASN A 13 7.54 11.87 -14.99
CA ASN A 13 8.22 11.15 -16.07
C ASN A 13 7.40 9.95 -16.57
N LEU A 14 6.77 9.20 -15.66
CA LEU A 14 5.88 8.10 -16.03
C LEU A 14 4.66 8.61 -16.81
N LEU A 15 4.04 9.70 -16.37
CA LEU A 15 2.90 10.28 -17.06
C LEU A 15 3.27 10.79 -18.46
N GLU A 16 4.44 11.42 -18.60
CA GLU A 16 4.98 11.86 -19.89
C GLU A 16 5.27 10.67 -20.81
N SER A 17 5.91 9.63 -20.28
CA SER A 17 6.19 8.37 -20.98
C SER A 17 4.91 7.73 -21.53
N LEU A 18 3.88 7.59 -20.69
CA LEU A 18 2.58 7.05 -21.10
C LEU A 18 1.87 7.92 -22.14
N ARG A 19 1.96 9.25 -22.03
CA ARG A 19 1.38 10.19 -23.01
C ARG A 19 2.07 10.10 -24.37
N SER A 20 3.39 9.99 -24.37
CA SER A 20 4.19 9.81 -25.58
C SER A 20 3.78 8.51 -26.28
N LEU A 21 3.75 7.38 -25.56
CA LEU A 21 3.34 6.08 -26.11
C LEU A 21 1.89 6.09 -26.60
N ALA A 22 0.97 6.73 -25.88
CA ALA A 22 -0.44 6.89 -26.28
C ALA A 22 -0.56 7.66 -27.61
N THR A 23 0.23 8.73 -27.76
CA THR A 23 0.27 9.55 -28.97
C THR A 23 0.83 8.75 -30.14
N THR A 24 1.93 8.03 -29.95
CA THR A 24 2.56 7.20 -30.99
C THR A 24 1.61 6.12 -31.49
N VAL A 25 0.98 5.35 -30.61
CA VAL A 25 0.03 4.30 -31.02
C VAL A 25 -1.25 4.89 -31.64
N GLY A 26 -1.70 6.04 -31.14
CA GLY A 26 -2.82 6.78 -31.72
C GLY A 26 -2.53 7.25 -33.15
N ASN A 27 -1.30 7.72 -33.41
CA ASN A 27 -0.86 8.12 -34.75
C ASN A 27 -0.72 6.91 -35.69
N LEU A 28 -0.23 5.77 -35.20
CA LEU A 28 -0.19 4.53 -35.98
C LEU A 28 -1.59 4.07 -36.40
N TRP A 29 -2.57 4.22 -35.52
CA TRP A 29 -3.97 3.91 -35.78
C TRP A 29 -4.64 4.85 -36.80
N THR A 30 -4.40 6.17 -36.70
CA THR A 30 -5.05 7.19 -37.54
C THR A 30 -4.35 7.46 -38.86
N SER A 31 -3.13 6.96 -39.02
CA SER A 31 -2.39 7.05 -40.29
C SER A 31 -3.17 6.36 -41.41
N GLY A 32 -3.16 6.97 -42.61
CA GLY A 32 -3.85 6.50 -43.81
C GLY A 32 -3.48 5.07 -44.24
N PRO A 33 -4.05 4.57 -45.35
CA PRO A 33 -3.91 3.17 -45.75
C PRO A 33 -2.43 2.76 -45.88
N ARG A 34 -2.02 1.77 -45.08
CA ARG A 34 -0.69 1.13 -45.11
C ARG A 34 -0.81 -0.32 -45.55
N GLU A 35 0.26 -0.86 -46.09
CA GLU A 35 0.38 -2.29 -46.31
C GLU A 35 0.38 -3.05 -44.97
N THR A 36 -0.24 -4.22 -44.93
CA THR A 36 -0.46 -5.00 -43.70
C THR A 36 0.84 -5.33 -42.97
N LEU A 37 1.88 -5.70 -43.73
CA LEU A 37 3.18 -6.05 -43.16
C LEU A 37 3.86 -4.83 -42.53
N GLU A 38 3.83 -3.68 -43.21
CA GLU A 38 4.39 -2.43 -42.69
C GLU A 38 3.69 -2.01 -41.39
N LEU A 39 2.36 -2.11 -41.35
CA LEU A 39 1.59 -1.77 -40.16
C LEU A 39 1.89 -2.73 -39.00
N ALA A 40 2.01 -4.04 -39.27
CA ALA A 40 2.37 -5.03 -38.27
C ALA A 40 3.76 -4.78 -37.68
N LEU A 41 4.76 -4.51 -38.54
CA LEU A 41 6.13 -4.23 -38.09
C LEU A 41 6.19 -2.97 -37.22
N LYS A 42 5.57 -1.87 -37.66
CA LYS A 42 5.50 -0.63 -36.86
C LYS A 42 4.80 -0.81 -35.52
N TYR A 43 3.79 -1.67 -35.47
CA TYR A 43 3.15 -2.02 -34.20
C TYR A 43 4.08 -2.81 -33.27
N LEU A 44 4.83 -3.79 -33.80
CA LEU A 44 5.76 -4.59 -33.00
C LEU A 44 6.96 -3.76 -32.52
N GLU A 45 7.47 -2.86 -33.36
CA GLU A 45 8.49 -1.87 -32.98
C GLU A 45 7.99 -1.00 -31.83
N TRP A 46 6.80 -0.40 -31.98
CA TRP A 46 6.17 0.36 -30.90
C TRP A 46 5.99 -0.46 -29.61
N ALA A 47 5.62 -1.74 -29.72
CA ALA A 47 5.43 -2.59 -28.56
C ALA A 47 6.76 -2.83 -27.81
N ASN A 48 7.86 -3.05 -28.53
CA ASN A 48 9.19 -3.20 -27.91
C ASN A 48 9.64 -1.90 -27.24
N ASP A 49 9.51 -0.76 -27.93
CA ASP A 49 9.84 0.56 -27.38
C ASP A 49 9.00 0.85 -26.12
N ALA A 50 7.72 0.47 -26.14
CA ALA A 50 6.83 0.63 -25.00
C ALA A 50 7.26 -0.22 -23.79
N VAL A 51 7.69 -1.47 -24.03
CA VAL A 51 8.21 -2.33 -22.95
C VAL A 51 9.49 -1.74 -22.38
N GLU A 52 10.45 -1.36 -23.23
CA GLU A 52 11.73 -0.79 -22.78
C GLU A 52 11.53 0.51 -21.98
N LEU A 53 10.64 1.39 -22.45
CA LEU A 53 10.35 2.64 -21.76
C LEU A 53 9.64 2.42 -20.41
N LEU A 54 8.73 1.45 -20.32
CA LEU A 54 7.92 1.21 -19.12
C LEU A 54 8.60 0.26 -18.13
N ASP A 55 9.60 -0.49 -18.57
CA ASP A 55 10.37 -1.38 -17.70
C ASP A 55 11.02 -0.59 -16.57
N GLY A 56 10.97 -1.15 -15.36
CA GLY A 56 11.43 -0.46 -14.16
C GLY A 56 10.57 0.72 -13.69
N GLN A 57 9.54 1.16 -14.43
CA GLN A 57 8.61 2.21 -13.99
C GLN A 57 7.26 1.67 -13.48
N ILE A 58 6.78 0.56 -14.04
CA ILE A 58 5.49 -0.04 -13.68
C ILE A 58 5.62 -1.54 -13.45
N SER A 59 4.61 -2.15 -12.83
CA SER A 59 4.62 -3.59 -12.60
C SER A 59 4.65 -4.39 -13.92
N PRO A 60 5.34 -5.56 -13.97
CA PRO A 60 5.33 -6.42 -15.15
C PRO A 60 3.93 -6.84 -15.60
N GLN A 61 3.02 -7.04 -14.63
CA GLN A 61 1.62 -7.36 -14.90
C GLN A 61 0.89 -6.25 -15.64
N ASP A 62 1.24 -4.98 -15.38
CA ASP A 62 0.68 -3.85 -16.10
C ASP A 62 1.28 -3.72 -17.51
N ILE A 63 2.56 -4.05 -17.69
CA ILE A 63 3.19 -4.17 -19.04
C ILE A 63 2.46 -5.24 -19.85
N ASP A 64 2.19 -6.41 -19.28
CA ASP A 64 1.46 -7.49 -19.95
C ASP A 64 0.05 -7.07 -20.37
N ARG A 65 -0.65 -6.34 -19.50
CA ARG A 65 -2.01 -5.85 -19.75
C ARG A 65 -2.06 -4.69 -20.75
N LEU A 66 -1.06 -3.80 -20.73
CA LEU A 66 -1.00 -2.62 -21.59
C LEU A 66 -0.42 -2.93 -22.96
N VAL A 67 0.59 -3.79 -23.05
CA VAL A 67 1.39 -3.99 -24.27
C VAL A 67 1.36 -5.46 -24.70
N LEU A 68 1.88 -6.37 -23.87
CA LEU A 68 2.16 -7.77 -24.23
C LEU A 68 0.92 -8.68 -24.11
N THR A 69 -0.16 -8.31 -24.77
CA THR A 69 -1.40 -9.10 -24.69
C THR A 69 -1.36 -10.35 -25.55
N ARG A 70 -2.29 -11.26 -25.29
CA ARG A 70 -2.48 -12.45 -26.13
C ARG A 70 -2.60 -12.15 -27.64
N ARG A 71 -3.14 -10.99 -28.04
CA ARG A 71 -3.21 -10.63 -29.47
C ARG A 71 -1.86 -10.16 -30.01
N HIS A 72 -1.06 -9.47 -29.20
CA HIS A 72 0.33 -9.15 -29.53
C HIS A 72 1.11 -10.42 -29.88
N GLU A 73 1.03 -11.45 -29.02
CA GLU A 73 1.69 -12.74 -29.23
C GLU A 73 1.23 -13.42 -30.52
N GLN A 74 -0.08 -13.36 -30.82
CA GLN A 74 -0.65 -13.91 -32.05
C GLN A 74 -0.15 -13.20 -33.31
N ILE A 75 -0.04 -11.86 -33.27
CA ILE A 75 0.47 -11.05 -34.38
C ILE A 75 1.95 -11.37 -34.60
N MET A 76 2.74 -11.39 -33.53
CA MET A 76 4.18 -11.70 -33.57
C MET A 76 4.43 -13.11 -34.15
N SER A 77 3.71 -14.11 -33.64
CA SER A 77 3.92 -15.52 -34.02
C SER A 77 3.47 -15.84 -35.45
N ASN A 78 2.54 -15.05 -36.02
CA ASN A 78 1.92 -15.34 -37.31
C ASN A 78 2.17 -14.25 -38.36
N ILE A 79 3.15 -13.37 -38.17
CA ILE A 79 3.35 -12.20 -39.04
C ILE A 79 3.50 -12.57 -40.52
N ALA A 80 4.21 -13.65 -40.83
CA ALA A 80 4.41 -14.13 -42.20
C ALA A 80 3.10 -14.63 -42.85
N VAL A 81 2.23 -15.27 -42.07
CA VAL A 81 0.92 -15.75 -42.53
C VAL A 81 -0.04 -14.58 -42.70
N LEU A 82 -0.05 -13.64 -41.74
CA LEU A 82 -0.93 -12.48 -41.75
C LEU A 82 -0.62 -11.51 -42.89
N ALA A 83 0.64 -11.45 -43.34
CA ALA A 83 1.09 -10.62 -44.46
C ALA A 83 0.78 -11.23 -45.84
N ALA A 84 0.24 -12.46 -45.92
CA ALA A 84 -0.11 -13.06 -47.20
C ALA A 84 -1.24 -12.28 -47.90
N PRO A 85 -1.19 -12.11 -49.24
CA PRO A 85 -2.17 -11.32 -49.99
C PRO A 85 -3.63 -11.76 -49.75
N ASP A 86 -3.87 -13.07 -49.64
CA ASP A 86 -5.20 -13.66 -49.48
C ASP A 86 -5.82 -13.37 -48.11
N THR A 87 -5.00 -13.05 -47.10
CA THR A 87 -5.43 -12.76 -45.73
C THR A 87 -5.34 -11.28 -45.36
N ALA A 88 -4.72 -10.45 -46.20
CA ALA A 88 -4.35 -9.06 -45.89
C ALA A 88 -5.51 -8.22 -45.35
N ARG A 89 -6.73 -8.37 -45.89
CA ARG A 89 -7.91 -7.61 -45.40
C ARG A 89 -8.31 -7.99 -43.98
N PHE A 90 -8.30 -9.28 -43.66
CA PHE A 90 -8.62 -9.79 -42.33
C PHE A 90 -7.52 -9.40 -41.32
N SER A 91 -6.26 -9.61 -41.70
CA SER A 91 -5.07 -9.24 -40.92
C SER A 91 -5.02 -7.75 -40.61
N ASN A 92 -5.32 -6.89 -41.60
CA ASN A 92 -5.46 -5.46 -41.39
C ASN A 92 -6.50 -5.16 -40.32
N GLY A 93 -7.69 -5.77 -40.40
CA GLY A 93 -8.74 -5.60 -39.40
C GLY A 93 -8.30 -5.99 -37.99
N LEU A 94 -7.53 -7.08 -37.84
CA LEU A 94 -6.99 -7.52 -36.56
C LEU A 94 -5.96 -6.54 -35.97
N ILE A 95 -5.00 -6.09 -36.78
CA ILE A 95 -3.96 -5.14 -36.35
C ILE A 95 -4.59 -3.79 -36.00
N HIS A 96 -5.56 -3.35 -36.80
CA HIS A 96 -6.34 -2.13 -36.53
C HIS A 96 -7.12 -2.21 -35.22
N LEU A 97 -7.77 -3.35 -34.95
CA LEU A 97 -8.46 -3.56 -33.68
C LEU A 97 -7.49 -3.53 -32.50
N GLU A 98 -6.30 -4.14 -32.64
CA GLU A 98 -5.25 -4.12 -31.63
C GLU A 98 -4.80 -2.69 -31.34
N LEU A 99 -4.37 -1.94 -32.36
CA LEU A 99 -3.93 -0.55 -32.24
C LEU A 99 -4.99 0.33 -31.59
N ARG A 100 -6.26 0.19 -31.99
CA ARG A 100 -7.37 0.93 -31.38
C ARG A 100 -7.56 0.59 -29.90
N GLN A 101 -7.46 -0.68 -29.54
CA GLN A 101 -7.59 -1.12 -28.14
C GLN A 101 -6.41 -0.64 -27.30
N ARG A 102 -5.19 -0.62 -27.86
CA ARG A 102 -4.00 -0.08 -27.22
C ARG A 102 -4.07 1.42 -27.01
N ALA A 103 -4.44 2.18 -28.03
CA ALA A 103 -4.66 3.62 -27.90
C ALA A 103 -5.64 3.93 -26.76
N LYS A 104 -6.81 3.27 -26.75
CA LYS A 104 -7.80 3.45 -25.68
C LYS A 104 -7.29 3.02 -24.31
N ALA A 105 -6.54 1.92 -24.22
CA ALA A 105 -5.99 1.43 -22.96
C ALA A 105 -5.01 2.45 -22.37
N PHE A 106 -4.08 2.96 -23.18
CA PHE A 106 -3.12 3.99 -22.79
C PHE A 106 -3.80 5.31 -22.43
N GLU A 107 -4.78 5.79 -23.20
CA GLU A 107 -5.58 6.97 -22.85
C GLU A 107 -6.25 6.82 -21.48
N THR A 108 -6.85 5.65 -21.23
CA THR A 108 -7.50 5.37 -19.95
C THR A 108 -6.48 5.33 -18.81
N ALA A 109 -5.30 4.75 -19.06
CA ALA A 109 -4.19 4.70 -18.10
C ALA A 109 -3.68 6.10 -17.76
N VAL A 110 -3.40 6.94 -18.77
CA VAL A 110 -3.01 8.34 -18.61
C VAL A 110 -4.05 9.11 -17.79
N ALA A 111 -5.32 9.00 -18.14
CA ALA A 111 -6.39 9.68 -17.42
C ALA A 111 -6.47 9.22 -15.96
N THR A 112 -6.36 7.91 -15.71
CA THR A 112 -6.42 7.34 -14.35
C THR A 112 -5.23 7.81 -13.52
N LEU A 113 -4.01 7.76 -14.06
CA LEU A 113 -2.80 8.21 -13.37
C LEU A 113 -2.85 9.72 -13.11
N GLN A 114 -3.26 10.52 -14.09
CA GLN A 114 -3.38 11.96 -13.93
C GLN A 114 -4.38 12.33 -12.83
N MET A 115 -5.53 11.65 -12.76
CA MET A 115 -6.48 11.84 -11.65
C MET A 115 -5.85 11.43 -10.31
N ALA A 116 -5.18 10.29 -10.26
CA ALA A 116 -4.55 9.79 -9.04
C ALA A 116 -3.42 10.69 -8.52
N ILE A 117 -2.72 11.43 -9.40
CA ILE A 117 -1.74 12.45 -9.05
C ILE A 117 -2.43 13.74 -8.61
N ALA A 118 -3.42 14.21 -9.38
CA ALA A 118 -4.13 15.46 -9.12
C ALA A 118 -4.94 15.44 -7.81
N ASP A 119 -5.41 14.27 -7.41
CA ASP A 119 -6.12 14.08 -6.15
C ASP A 119 -5.20 14.23 -4.93
N ARG A 120 -3.87 14.28 -5.06
CA ARG A 120 -2.91 14.36 -3.94
C ARG A 120 -2.61 15.78 -3.48
N LEU A 121 -2.35 15.93 -2.18
CA LEU A 121 -1.82 17.18 -1.62
C LEU A 121 -0.38 17.40 -2.13
N ILE A 122 -0.11 18.60 -2.61
CA ILE A 122 1.21 19.02 -3.11
C ILE A 122 1.94 19.78 -2.01
N GLY A 123 3.25 19.55 -1.87
CA GLY A 123 4.10 20.30 -0.93
C GLY A 123 3.89 19.93 0.54
N VAL A 124 3.39 18.72 0.80
CA VAL A 124 3.23 18.16 2.14
C VAL A 124 4.02 16.86 2.27
N SER A 125 4.56 16.60 3.46
CA SER A 125 5.21 15.31 3.76
C SER A 125 4.16 14.31 4.22
N ASN A 126 4.16 13.11 3.64
CA ASN A 126 3.18 12.08 3.97
C ASN A 126 3.69 11.20 5.12
N LEU A 127 2.82 10.97 6.09
CA LEU A 127 3.09 10.12 7.26
C LEU A 127 2.11 8.97 7.23
N VAL A 128 2.60 7.73 7.39
CA VAL A 128 1.75 6.55 7.58
C VAL A 128 2.02 6.02 8.97
N PHE A 129 0.96 5.82 9.74
CA PHE A 129 1.05 5.17 11.05
C PHE A 129 0.53 3.75 10.92
N ASP A 130 1.30 2.78 11.43
CA ASP A 130 0.75 1.47 11.70
C ASP A 130 -0.24 1.51 12.89
N THR A 131 -0.96 0.42 13.11
CA THR A 131 -1.90 0.31 14.23
C THR A 131 -1.19 0.46 15.58
N THR A 132 0.08 0.07 15.69
CA THR A 132 0.81 0.17 16.96
C THR A 132 1.02 1.60 17.41
N VAL A 133 1.21 2.56 16.49
CA VAL A 133 1.32 3.99 16.84
C VAL A 133 0.03 4.49 17.50
N TYR A 134 -1.14 4.20 16.94
CA TYR A 134 -2.42 4.63 17.52
C TYR A 134 -2.66 4.09 18.93
N ILE A 135 -2.18 2.87 19.21
CA ILE A 135 -2.38 2.21 20.50
C ILE A 135 -1.29 2.57 21.51
N LYS A 136 -0.04 2.67 21.06
CA LYS A 136 1.14 2.79 21.93
C LYS A 136 1.74 4.21 21.96
N HIS A 137 1.29 5.16 21.17
CA HIS A 137 1.80 6.51 21.33
C HIS A 137 1.35 7.11 22.69
N PRO A 138 2.24 7.75 23.48
CA PRO A 138 1.88 8.33 24.78
C PRO A 138 0.76 9.37 24.67
N GLU A 139 0.89 10.27 23.71
CA GLU A 139 -0.10 11.33 23.41
C GLU A 139 -1.27 10.75 22.61
N LYS A 140 -2.45 11.37 22.69
CA LYS A 140 -3.60 11.03 21.85
C LYS A 140 -3.41 11.57 20.45
N LEU A 141 -4.08 10.98 19.46
CA LEU A 141 -3.94 11.34 18.04
C LEU A 141 -3.98 12.86 17.74
N GLU A 142 -4.87 13.61 18.40
CA GLU A 142 -4.99 15.07 18.21
C GLU A 142 -3.94 15.89 18.96
N GLU A 143 -3.30 15.28 19.97
CA GLU A 143 -2.32 15.89 20.87
C GLU A 143 -0.88 15.55 20.48
N ILE A 144 -0.67 14.73 19.44
CA ILE A 144 0.65 14.37 18.93
C ILE A 144 1.35 15.63 18.39
N ASP A 145 2.58 15.86 18.85
CA ASP A 145 3.49 16.84 18.25
C ASP A 145 4.13 16.24 16.99
N PHE A 146 3.43 16.39 15.86
CA PHE A 146 3.91 15.87 14.57
C PHE A 146 5.20 16.54 14.11
N GLY A 147 5.44 17.79 14.51
CA GLY A 147 6.66 18.51 14.18
C GLY A 147 7.90 17.85 14.82
N LYS A 148 7.80 17.47 16.10
CA LYS A 148 8.83 16.66 16.76
C LYS A 148 9.00 15.28 16.13
N LEU A 149 7.92 14.68 15.66
CA LEU A 149 7.94 13.34 15.06
C LEU A 149 8.73 13.30 13.74
N VAL A 150 8.71 14.39 12.97
CA VAL A 150 9.42 14.52 11.67
C VAL A 150 10.73 15.31 11.75
N ASP A 151 11.08 15.85 12.93
CA ASP A 151 12.19 16.79 13.16
C ASP A 151 12.09 18.09 12.33
N ASP A 152 10.86 18.54 12.06
CA ASP A 152 10.56 19.80 11.36
C ASP A 152 9.26 20.39 11.91
N HIS A 153 9.37 21.47 12.68
CA HIS A 153 8.24 22.08 13.36
C HIS A 153 7.29 22.81 12.42
N ASP A 154 7.76 23.33 11.28
CA ASP A 154 6.94 24.15 10.37
C ASP A 154 6.39 23.35 9.17
N ALA A 155 6.72 22.06 9.09
CA ALA A 155 6.30 21.18 8.00
C ALA A 155 4.77 21.12 7.84
N GLN A 156 4.31 21.17 6.60
CA GLN A 156 2.93 20.79 6.27
C GLN A 156 2.86 19.28 6.09
N LEU A 157 1.99 18.63 6.86
CA LEU A 157 1.97 17.18 6.99
C LEU A 157 0.62 16.60 6.56
N ASN A 158 0.66 15.40 6.00
CA ASN A 158 -0.52 14.62 5.66
C ASN A 158 -0.41 13.24 6.33
N LEU A 159 -1.25 12.99 7.34
CA LEU A 159 -1.39 11.67 7.96
C LEU A 159 -2.29 10.80 7.09
N VAL A 160 -1.66 9.85 6.41
CA VAL A 160 -2.32 8.88 5.53
C VAL A 160 -2.66 7.63 6.36
N VAL A 161 -3.94 7.27 6.36
CA VAL A 161 -4.46 6.14 7.13
C VAL A 161 -4.97 5.05 6.18
N PRO A 162 -4.23 3.95 5.98
CA PRO A 162 -4.69 2.81 5.20
C PRO A 162 -5.98 2.20 5.75
N MET A 163 -6.87 1.76 4.88
CA MET A 163 -8.13 1.10 5.30
C MET A 163 -7.89 -0.12 6.21
N VAL A 164 -6.83 -0.89 5.97
CA VAL A 164 -6.47 -2.02 6.82
C VAL A 164 -6.21 -1.61 8.28
N VAL A 165 -5.63 -0.43 8.52
CA VAL A 165 -5.41 0.12 9.87
C VAL A 165 -6.74 0.46 10.54
N LEU A 166 -7.70 1.03 9.80
CA LEU A 166 -9.04 1.31 10.33
C LEU A 166 -9.74 0.02 10.77
N ASP A 167 -9.63 -1.04 9.97
CA ASP A 167 -10.23 -2.33 10.28
C ASP A 167 -9.53 -3.04 11.46
N GLU A 168 -8.23 -2.82 11.65
CA GLU A 168 -7.51 -3.26 12.85
C GLU A 168 -7.97 -2.49 14.09
N LEU A 169 -8.08 -1.16 14.01
CA LEU A 169 -8.59 -0.35 15.10
C LEU A 169 -10.02 -0.75 15.48
N ASP A 170 -10.87 -1.07 14.50
CA ASP A 170 -12.26 -1.46 14.79
C ASP A 170 -12.30 -2.81 15.53
N ARG A 171 -11.51 -3.79 15.09
CA ARG A 171 -11.34 -5.06 15.82
C ARG A 171 -10.82 -4.85 17.24
N LEU A 172 -9.89 -3.91 17.44
CA LEU A 172 -9.31 -3.63 18.76
C LEU A 172 -10.30 -2.98 19.75
N LYS A 173 -11.45 -2.47 19.30
CA LYS A 173 -12.54 -2.04 20.22
C LYS A 173 -13.13 -3.20 21.01
N GLU A 174 -12.93 -4.43 20.58
CA GLU A 174 -13.36 -5.63 21.31
C GLU A 174 -12.27 -6.20 22.23
N SER A 175 -11.07 -5.60 22.24
CA SER A 175 -9.94 -6.06 23.05
C SER A 175 -10.31 -6.14 24.53
N SER A 176 -9.83 -7.18 25.22
CA SER A 176 -9.97 -7.33 26.67
C SER A 176 -9.16 -6.31 27.45
N ASN A 177 -8.13 -5.70 26.84
CA ASN A 177 -7.36 -4.63 27.46
C ASN A 177 -8.13 -3.30 27.35
N ARG A 178 -8.49 -2.74 28.51
CA ARG A 178 -9.25 -1.49 28.62
C ARG A 178 -8.57 -0.32 27.93
N ASP A 179 -7.25 -0.19 28.06
CA ASP A 179 -6.50 0.92 27.47
C ASP A 179 -6.48 0.81 25.94
N THR A 180 -6.14 -0.37 25.41
CA THR A 180 -6.17 -0.65 23.97
C THR A 180 -7.54 -0.39 23.36
N ARG A 181 -8.61 -0.88 23.99
CA ARG A 181 -9.99 -0.65 23.56
C ARG A 181 -10.32 0.84 23.50
N TRP A 182 -9.98 1.57 24.56
CA TRP A 182 -10.28 3.00 24.66
C TRP A 182 -9.49 3.80 23.61
N ARG A 183 -8.19 3.52 23.43
CA ARG A 183 -7.33 4.14 22.43
C ARG A 183 -7.87 3.94 21.02
N ALA A 184 -8.22 2.70 20.65
CA ALA A 184 -8.78 2.38 19.35
C ALA A 184 -10.11 3.11 19.09
N GLY A 185 -11.02 3.08 20.07
CA GLY A 185 -12.29 3.80 19.99
C GLY A 185 -12.14 5.32 19.87
N TYR A 186 -11.18 5.91 20.60
CA TYR A 186 -10.88 7.33 20.51
C TYR A 186 -10.35 7.71 19.12
N SER A 187 -9.34 6.99 18.61
CA SER A 187 -8.78 7.26 17.28
C SER A 187 -9.83 7.16 16.18
N LEU A 188 -10.69 6.14 16.21
CA LEU A 188 -11.79 5.99 15.25
C LEU A 188 -12.82 7.12 15.36
N ALA A 189 -13.17 7.58 16.57
CA ALA A 189 -14.08 8.71 16.74
C ALA A 189 -13.51 10.02 16.18
N VAL A 190 -12.19 10.24 16.32
CA VAL A 190 -11.51 11.38 15.72
C VAL A 190 -11.58 11.30 14.19
N ILE A 191 -11.25 10.15 13.61
CA ILE A 191 -11.27 9.93 12.15
C ILE A 191 -12.69 10.11 11.59
N ASP A 192 -13.70 9.48 12.19
CA ASP A 192 -15.10 9.59 11.77
C ASP A 192 -15.59 11.05 11.75
N ARG A 193 -15.25 11.83 12.78
CA ARG A 193 -15.57 13.26 12.85
C ARG A 193 -14.88 14.07 11.74
N LEU A 194 -13.67 13.70 11.33
CA LEU A 194 -12.95 14.38 10.25
C LEU A 194 -13.56 14.07 8.87
N PHE A 195 -14.18 12.91 8.70
CA PHE A 195 -14.73 12.43 7.42
C PHE A 195 -16.24 12.15 7.46
N PRO A 196 -17.10 13.17 7.72
CA PRO A 196 -18.55 12.98 7.84
C PRO A 196 -19.26 12.67 6.50
N SER A 197 -18.52 12.67 5.39
CA SER A 197 -19.06 12.44 4.05
C SER A 197 -18.04 11.70 3.19
N PRO A 198 -18.47 10.72 2.37
CA PRO A 198 -17.58 9.96 1.50
C PRO A 198 -16.94 10.79 0.39
N ARG A 199 -17.42 12.02 0.16
CA ARG A 199 -16.83 12.95 -0.83
C ARG A 199 -15.64 13.74 -0.28
N ARG A 200 -15.43 13.72 1.04
CA ARG A 200 -14.32 14.45 1.65
C ARG A 200 -13.06 13.58 1.57
N GLN A 201 -12.10 14.01 0.76
CA GLN A 201 -10.81 13.32 0.61
C GLN A 201 -9.86 13.66 1.77
N TYR A 202 -9.98 14.87 2.35
CA TYR A 202 -9.06 15.37 3.39
C TYR A 202 -9.77 15.93 4.61
N GLY A 203 -9.33 15.50 5.79
CA GLY A 203 -9.67 16.05 7.10
C GLY A 203 -8.58 17.00 7.59
N LEU A 204 -8.93 18.05 8.33
CA LEU A 204 -7.94 18.89 8.99
C LEU A 204 -7.79 18.41 10.44
N LEU A 205 -6.70 17.69 10.74
CA LEU A 205 -6.44 17.16 12.08
C LEU A 205 -5.92 18.26 13.01
N GLN A 206 -4.95 19.06 12.56
CA GLN A 206 -4.41 20.20 13.31
C GLN A 206 -4.25 21.42 12.39
N LYS A 207 -4.69 22.59 12.87
CA LYS A 207 -4.67 23.86 12.11
C LYS A 207 -3.29 24.52 12.00
N GLY A 208 -2.29 24.01 12.73
CA GLY A 208 -1.01 24.67 13.00
C GLY A 208 -1.09 25.58 14.24
N GLY A 209 0.05 25.79 14.92
CA GLY A 209 0.16 26.54 16.17
C GLY A 209 1.16 25.93 17.15
N ASP A 210 0.75 25.75 18.42
CA ASP A 210 1.61 25.28 19.52
C ASP A 210 2.28 23.90 19.28
N PHE A 211 1.75 23.10 18.35
CA PHE A 211 2.23 21.76 17.99
C PHE A 211 2.92 21.72 16.61
N GLY A 212 3.21 22.88 16.03
CA GLY A 212 3.90 23.01 14.74
C GLY A 212 2.99 23.33 13.56
N GLY A 213 3.40 22.87 12.37
CA GLY A 213 2.75 23.12 11.10
C GLY A 213 1.38 22.45 10.95
N ARG A 214 0.74 22.70 9.82
CA ARG A 214 -0.62 22.22 9.54
C ARG A 214 -0.60 20.71 9.28
N VAL A 215 -1.43 19.95 9.99
CA VAL A 215 -1.60 18.50 9.78
C VAL A 215 -2.97 18.19 9.18
N SER A 216 -2.96 17.70 7.95
CA SER A 216 -4.13 17.14 7.28
C SER A 216 -4.14 15.61 7.47
N MET A 217 -5.29 14.99 7.24
CA MET A 217 -5.47 13.55 7.28
C MET A 217 -6.14 13.10 5.99
N GLU A 218 -5.75 11.93 5.50
CA GLU A 218 -6.29 11.27 4.31
C GLU A 218 -6.55 9.80 4.63
N ILE A 219 -7.68 9.26 4.17
CA ILE A 219 -7.94 7.81 4.21
C ILE A 219 -7.47 7.21 2.89
N LEU A 220 -6.53 6.27 2.96
CA LEU A 220 -6.05 5.53 1.81
C LEU A 220 -6.95 4.32 1.57
N TYR A 221 -7.93 4.50 0.68
CA TYR A 221 -8.86 3.46 0.25
C TYR A 221 -8.21 2.39 -0.62
N ASP A 222 -8.72 1.18 -0.51
CA ASP A 222 -8.32 0.07 -1.37
C ASP A 222 -8.86 0.29 -2.80
N PRO A 223 -8.02 0.11 -3.83
CA PRO A 223 -8.45 0.18 -5.21
C PRO A 223 -9.54 -0.87 -5.49
N ARG A 224 -10.42 -0.56 -6.46
CA ARG A 224 -11.44 -1.52 -6.88
C ARG A 224 -10.79 -2.80 -7.41
N GLY A 225 -11.19 -3.95 -6.87
CA GLY A 225 -10.64 -5.25 -7.22
C GLY A 225 -9.33 -5.60 -6.50
N HIS A 226 -8.87 -4.76 -5.57
CA HIS A 226 -7.78 -5.10 -4.68
C HIS A 226 -8.15 -6.29 -3.80
N VAL A 227 -7.22 -7.24 -3.68
CA VAL A 227 -7.33 -8.39 -2.78
C VAL A 227 -6.26 -8.19 -1.73
N ARG A 228 -6.69 -8.00 -0.49
CA ARG A 228 -5.77 -7.77 0.61
C ARG A 228 -4.88 -8.97 0.87
N LEU A 229 -3.66 -8.67 1.29
CA LEU A 229 -2.73 -9.66 1.81
C LEU A 229 -3.27 -10.27 3.12
N PRO A 230 -2.93 -11.53 3.43
CA PRO A 230 -3.42 -12.21 4.63
C PRO A 230 -2.93 -11.56 5.93
N ASP A 231 -1.73 -10.98 5.90
CA ASP A 231 -1.11 -10.30 7.02
C ASP A 231 -1.30 -8.78 6.88
N ALA A 232 -1.72 -8.13 7.97
CA ALA A 232 -2.03 -6.71 7.95
C ALA A 232 -0.78 -5.83 7.91
N ASP A 233 0.35 -6.26 8.49
CA ASP A 233 1.61 -5.51 8.39
C ASP A 233 2.07 -5.49 6.94
N ASP A 234 2.05 -6.66 6.28
CA ASP A 234 2.43 -6.80 4.87
C ASP A 234 1.50 -5.95 3.98
N GLU A 235 0.19 -5.93 4.27
CA GLU A 235 -0.78 -5.08 3.59
C GLU A 235 -0.47 -3.58 3.79
N ILE A 236 -0.19 -3.13 5.02
CA ILE A 236 0.16 -1.72 5.28
C ILE A 236 1.41 -1.33 4.48
N VAL A 237 2.43 -2.17 4.45
CA VAL A 237 3.66 -1.93 3.68
C VAL A 237 3.35 -1.86 2.19
N ASP A 238 2.60 -2.82 1.63
CA ASP A 238 2.22 -2.84 0.21
C ASP A 238 1.42 -1.59 -0.18
N ARG A 239 0.40 -1.23 0.62
CA ARG A 239 -0.40 -0.03 0.38
C ARG A 239 0.43 1.25 0.46
N THR A 240 1.38 1.32 1.38
CA THR A 240 2.29 2.47 1.52
C THR A 240 3.24 2.58 0.33
N ALA A 241 3.82 1.47 -0.11
CA ALA A 241 4.71 1.42 -1.27
C ALA A 241 4.00 1.75 -2.58
N ALA A 242 2.73 1.35 -2.74
CA ALA A 242 1.91 1.73 -3.89
C ALA A 242 1.48 3.20 -3.87
N PHE A 243 1.45 3.83 -2.69
CA PHE A 243 1.06 5.24 -2.52
C PHE A 243 2.21 6.21 -2.77
N GLU A 244 3.43 5.88 -2.33
CA GLU A 244 4.61 6.75 -2.39
C GLU A 244 4.89 7.32 -3.79
N PRO A 245 4.87 6.55 -4.89
CA PRO A 245 5.11 7.10 -6.22
C PRO A 245 4.07 8.15 -6.63
N LEU A 246 2.85 8.05 -6.10
CA LEU A 246 1.75 8.97 -6.43
C LEU A 246 1.78 10.23 -5.58
N ALA A 247 2.22 10.15 -4.32
CA ALA A 247 2.11 11.22 -3.34
C ALA A 247 3.44 11.91 -3.02
N GLY A 248 4.57 11.30 -3.41
CA GLY A 248 5.91 11.72 -3.02
C GLY A 248 6.32 11.16 -1.66
N ASP A 249 7.36 11.77 -1.07
CA ASP A 249 8.01 11.32 0.16
C ASP A 249 6.99 10.90 1.23
N THR A 250 7.07 9.62 1.60
CA THR A 250 6.17 8.98 2.55
C THR A 250 6.99 8.27 3.62
N THR A 251 6.74 8.62 4.88
CA THR A 251 7.42 8.02 6.04
C THR A 251 6.47 7.14 6.84
N LEU A 252 6.84 5.87 7.01
CA LEU A 252 6.13 4.91 7.86
C LEU A 252 6.64 4.97 9.30
N PHE A 253 5.73 5.16 10.25
CA PHE A 253 5.99 5.14 11.69
C PHE A 253 5.40 3.89 12.33
N THR A 254 6.19 3.29 13.21
CA THR A 254 5.84 2.07 13.92
C THR A 254 6.60 1.96 15.23
N TYR A 255 6.02 1.30 16.24
CA TYR A 255 6.75 0.82 17.41
C TYR A 255 7.27 -0.62 17.24
N ASP A 256 6.80 -1.34 16.23
CA ASP A 256 7.11 -2.74 16.00
C ASP A 256 8.42 -2.94 15.20
N THR A 257 9.21 -3.93 15.61
CA THR A 257 10.48 -4.22 14.94
C THR A 257 10.26 -4.96 13.62
N GLY A 258 9.32 -5.90 13.58
CA GLY A 258 9.00 -6.67 12.37
C GLY A 258 8.47 -5.76 11.28
N MET A 259 7.51 -4.90 11.62
CA MET A 259 7.00 -3.87 10.71
C MET A 259 8.11 -2.94 10.22
N SER A 260 9.02 -2.52 11.10
CA SER A 260 10.14 -1.68 10.69
C SER A 260 11.09 -2.37 9.69
N MET A 261 11.34 -3.67 9.87
CA MET A 261 12.19 -4.44 8.95
C MET A 261 11.49 -4.66 7.60
N ARG A 262 10.19 -4.98 7.60
CA ARG A 262 9.40 -5.15 6.37
C ARG A 262 9.34 -3.87 5.55
N GLY A 263 9.05 -2.73 6.19
CA GLY A 263 9.01 -1.45 5.49
C GLY A 263 10.34 -1.10 4.83
N ARG A 264 11.47 -1.36 5.51
CA ARG A 264 12.82 -1.16 4.94
C ARG A 264 13.11 -2.11 3.78
N GLN A 265 12.67 -3.37 3.87
CA GLN A 265 12.80 -4.33 2.78
C GLN A 265 12.03 -3.87 1.53
N ALA A 266 10.90 -3.18 1.71
CA ALA A 266 10.12 -2.55 0.65
C ALA A 266 10.67 -1.16 0.22
N MET A 267 11.88 -0.79 0.68
CA MET A 267 12.54 0.49 0.36
C MET A 267 11.78 1.74 0.83
N LEU A 268 10.88 1.60 1.81
CA LEU A 268 10.20 2.73 2.42
C LEU A 268 11.11 3.47 3.42
N ILE A 269 10.87 4.76 3.57
CA ILE A 269 11.43 5.53 4.69
C ILE A 269 10.68 5.11 5.96
N VAL A 270 11.39 4.54 6.93
CA VAL A 270 10.79 4.05 8.18
C VAL A 270 11.42 4.72 9.39
N ARG A 271 10.56 5.31 10.23
CA ARG A 271 10.93 5.82 11.56
C ARG A 271 10.34 4.92 12.64
N LYS A 272 11.19 4.07 13.21
CA LYS A 272 10.81 3.26 14.37
C LYS A 272 10.84 4.11 15.63
N LEU A 273 9.69 4.28 16.25
CA LEU A 273 9.55 4.97 17.52
C LEU A 273 10.02 4.08 18.67
N THR A 274 10.67 4.69 19.66
CA THR A 274 11.11 3.99 20.87
C THR A 274 10.30 4.46 22.06
N ARG A 275 10.07 3.54 22.99
CA ARG A 275 9.73 3.88 24.37
C ARG A 275 10.98 3.66 25.22
N PRO A 276 11.12 4.36 26.35
CA PRO A 276 12.10 3.96 27.35
C PRO A 276 11.92 2.47 27.63
N LEU A 277 13.00 1.69 27.57
CA LEU A 277 12.96 0.30 27.98
C LEU A 277 12.54 0.29 29.45
N GLU A 278 11.47 -0.44 29.78
CA GLU A 278 11.21 -0.80 31.18
C GLU A 278 12.41 -1.59 31.70
N ASP A 279 12.70 -1.47 33.00
CA ASP A 279 13.79 -2.22 33.62
C ASP A 279 13.66 -3.71 33.29
N GLU A 280 14.79 -4.34 33.00
CA GLU A 280 14.83 -5.77 32.74
C GLU A 280 14.06 -6.50 33.86
N PRO A 281 13.04 -7.32 33.54
CA PRO A 281 12.23 -7.94 34.56
C PRO A 281 13.14 -8.76 35.46
N THR A 282 13.29 -8.30 36.71
CA THR A 282 14.07 -9.02 37.71
C THR A 282 13.48 -10.41 37.87
N GLU A 283 14.34 -11.44 38.05
CA GLU A 283 13.90 -12.84 38.17
C GLU A 283 12.81 -13.03 39.25
N GLU A 284 12.74 -12.15 40.24
CA GLU A 284 11.70 -12.12 41.27
C GLU A 284 10.28 -11.85 40.70
N ALA A 285 10.15 -11.06 39.63
CA ALA A 285 8.88 -10.82 38.96
C ALA A 285 8.44 -12.01 38.08
N ALA A 286 9.38 -12.82 37.57
CA ALA A 286 9.07 -14.00 36.76
C ALA A 286 8.35 -15.11 37.57
N GLY A 287 8.56 -15.13 38.89
CA GLY A 287 7.92 -16.07 39.83
C GLY A 287 6.41 -15.86 40.02
N THR A 288 5.84 -14.71 39.65
CA THR A 288 4.40 -14.42 39.81
C THR A 288 3.56 -14.73 38.58
N SER A 289 4.18 -15.20 37.48
CA SER A 289 3.44 -15.57 36.27
C SER A 289 2.43 -16.70 36.54
N ARG A 290 1.23 -16.64 35.94
CA ARG A 290 0.21 -17.71 36.04
C ARG A 290 0.75 -19.10 35.63
N ARG A 291 1.84 -19.16 34.85
CA ARG A 291 2.57 -20.39 34.52
C ARG A 291 3.43 -20.89 35.67
N ALA A 292 4.17 -20.03 36.37
CA ALA A 292 4.94 -20.38 37.57
C ALA A 292 3.99 -20.85 38.71
N GLN A 293 2.88 -20.15 38.92
CA GLN A 293 1.86 -20.55 39.91
C GLN A 293 1.19 -21.89 39.56
N ARG A 294 0.97 -22.19 38.27
CA ARG A 294 0.45 -23.50 37.83
C ARG A 294 1.47 -24.63 38.00
N ARG A 295 2.76 -24.33 37.89
CA ARG A 295 3.85 -25.29 38.10
C ARG A 295 4.01 -25.60 39.60
N GLN A 296 4.07 -24.58 40.46
CA GLN A 296 4.08 -24.76 41.92
C GLN A 296 2.86 -25.53 42.42
N LYS A 297 1.65 -25.20 41.95
CA LYS A 297 0.42 -25.90 42.36
C LYS A 297 0.33 -27.35 41.87
N ARG A 298 1.10 -27.71 40.83
CA ARG A 298 1.23 -29.08 40.34
C ARG A 298 2.26 -29.85 41.15
N GLU A 299 3.39 -29.22 41.47
CA GLU A 299 4.44 -29.78 42.33
C GLU A 299 3.93 -29.99 43.78
N GLU A 300 3.10 -29.10 44.33
CA GLU A 300 2.43 -29.28 45.63
C GLU A 300 1.40 -30.43 45.64
N ARG A 301 0.74 -30.70 44.50
CA ARG A 301 -0.21 -31.82 44.38
C ARG A 301 0.48 -33.16 44.18
N GLU A 302 1.67 -33.17 43.56
CA GLU A 302 2.46 -34.38 43.35
C GLU A 302 3.35 -34.70 44.57
N GLY A 303 3.65 -33.72 45.44
CA GLY A 303 4.39 -33.91 46.69
C GLY A 303 3.56 -34.35 47.91
N ALA A 304 2.24 -34.24 47.86
CA ALA A 304 1.34 -34.76 48.90
C ALA A 304 1.07 -36.26 48.68
N GLY A 305 2.08 -37.09 48.96
CA GLY A 305 1.93 -38.54 49.06
C GLY A 305 0.95 -38.94 50.18
N PRO A 306 0.29 -40.10 50.06
CA PRO A 306 -0.89 -40.44 50.85
C PRO A 306 -0.56 -40.58 52.34
N ALA A 307 -1.36 -39.92 53.18
CA ALA A 307 -1.34 -40.09 54.62
C ALA A 307 -1.58 -41.57 54.97
N GLU A 308 -0.66 -42.15 55.74
CA GLU A 308 -0.74 -43.48 56.31
C GLU A 308 -2.10 -43.71 56.99
N MET A 309 -2.78 -44.79 56.58
CA MET A 309 -3.95 -45.30 57.30
C MET A 309 -3.50 -45.90 58.65
N PRO A 310 -4.18 -45.62 59.76
CA PRO A 310 -3.93 -46.33 61.00
C PRO A 310 -4.50 -47.75 60.91
N ALA A 311 -3.74 -48.70 61.43
CA ALA A 311 -4.13 -50.09 61.57
C ALA A 311 -5.12 -50.26 62.74
N GLU A 312 -6.29 -50.82 62.42
CA GLU A 312 -7.18 -51.56 63.32
C GLU A 312 -7.53 -52.84 62.53
N GLY A 313 -7.41 -54.08 62.99
CA GLY A 313 -7.61 -54.63 64.32
C GLY A 313 -8.74 -55.67 64.22
N SER A 314 -8.41 -56.93 63.90
CA SER A 314 -9.10 -58.19 64.28
C SER A 314 -8.38 -59.40 63.69
#